data_AF-A0A382FQ28-F1
#
_entry.id   AF-A0A382FQ28-F1
#
_cell.length_a   1.000
_cell.length_b   1.000
_cell.length_c   1.000
_cell.angle_alpha   90.00
_cell.angle_beta   90.00
_cell.angle_gamma   90.00
#
_symmetry.space_group_name_H-M   'P 1'
#
loop_
_entity.id
_entity.type
_entity.pdbx_description
1 polymer ?
#
loop_
_entity_poly.entity_id
_entity_poly.type
_entity_poly.pdbx_seq_one_letter_code
_entity_poly.pdbx_strand_id
1 'polypeptide(L)' 'MSAESEVRQRIQSRGKITFAEFMDVALYWPHGGYYTAREPVGAQGDYYTSPAMHPFFGALLSVQLF' A
#
# COMPACT_ATOMS: atom_id res chain seq x y z
N MET A 1 -6.75 -4.47 16.65
CA MET A 1 -6.04 -3.19 16.89
C MET A 1 -5.89 -2.51 15.55
N SER A 2 -6.34 -1.27 15.37
CA SER A 2 -6.18 -0.53 14.11
C SER A 2 -4.71 -0.14 13.86
N ALA A 3 -4.37 0.20 12.62
CA ALA A 3 -3.05 0.75 12.28
C ALA A 3 -2.68 1.99 13.13
N GLU A 4 -3.64 2.88 13.40
CA GLU A 4 -3.41 4.04 14.27
C GLU A 4 -3.03 3.61 15.69
N SER A 5 -3.74 2.65 16.28
CA SER A 5 -3.45 2.17 17.64
C SER A 5 -2.05 1.54 17.73
N GLU A 6 -1.61 0.85 16.69
CA GLU A 6 -0.26 0.27 16.60
C GLU A 6 0.82 1.36 16.53
N VAL A 7 0.64 2.40 15.70
CA VAL A 7 1.58 3.54 15.65
C VAL A 7 1.73 4.18 17.03
N ARG A 8 0.62 4.44 17.72
CA ARG A 8 0.64 5.03 19.06
C ARG A 8 1.38 4.14 20.06
N GLN A 9 1.14 2.83 20.02
CA GLN A 9 1.81 1.87 20.89
C GLN A 9 3.34 1.84 20.67
N ARG A 10 3.80 1.86 19.41
CA ARG A 10 5.24 1.91 19.10
C ARG A 10 5.87 3.19 19.64
N ILE A 11 5.20 4.34 19.46
CA ILE A 11 5.70 5.62 19.96
C ILE A 11 5.79 5.63 21.48
N GLN A 12 4.76 5.11 22.16
CA GLN A 12 4.75 5.03 23.63
C GLN A 12 5.84 4.11 24.19
N SER A 13 6.11 2.99 23.52
CA SER A 13 7.07 1.98 24.01
C SER A 13 8.53 2.26 23.64
N ARG A 14 8.77 2.89 22.49
CA ARG A 14 10.13 3.07 21.92
C ARG A 14 10.55 4.53 21.79
N GLY A 15 9.65 5.48 22.04
CA GLY A 15 9.87 6.89 21.75
C GLY A 15 9.61 7.21 20.28
N LYS A 16 10.29 8.21 19.73
CA LYS A 16 10.08 8.64 18.35
C LYS A 16 10.37 7.49 17.38
N ILE A 17 9.46 7.26 16.44
CA ILE A 17 9.64 6.33 15.32
C ILE A 17 10.06 7.09 14.07
N THR A 18 10.70 6.40 13.13
CA THR A 18 11.01 6.99 11.83
C THR A 18 9.75 7.12 10.98
N PHE A 19 9.79 7.98 9.96
CA PHE A 19 8.70 8.04 8.98
C PHE A 19 8.53 6.71 8.22
N ALA A 20 9.62 5.98 8.00
CA ALA A 20 9.57 4.66 7.37
C ALA A 20 8.77 3.66 8.22
N GLU A 21 8.99 3.63 9.54
CA GLU A 21 8.21 2.79 10.45
C GLU A 21 6.74 3.20 10.53
N PHE A 22 6.45 4.51 10.49
CA PHE A 22 5.07 4.99 10.40
C PHE A 22 4.39 4.50 9.12
N MET A 23 5.06 4.65 7.97
CA MET A 23 4.53 4.23 6.68
C MET A 23 4.33 2.72 6.61
N ASP A 24 5.22 1.93 7.18
CA ASP A 24 5.08 0.48 7.26
C ASP A 24 3.76 0.08 7.95
N VAL A 25 3.44 0.69 9.09
CA VAL A 25 2.18 0.44 9.79
C VAL A 25 0.98 0.98 9.01
N ALA A 26 1.05 2.23 8.55
CA ALA A 26 -0.06 2.87 7.85
C ALA A 26 -0.44 2.14 6.55
N LEU A 27 0.54 1.57 5.85
CA LEU A 27 0.32 0.90 4.58
C LEU A 27 0.03 -0.59 4.74
N TYR A 28 0.72 -1.28 5.67
CA TYR A 28 0.78 -2.75 5.66
C TYR A 28 0.36 -3.42 6.96
N TRP A 29 -0.05 -2.67 7.99
CA TRP A 29 -0.50 -3.29 9.24
C TRP A 29 -1.68 -4.24 8.99
N PRO A 30 -1.65 -5.51 9.46
CA PRO A 30 -2.67 -6.52 9.13
C PRO A 30 -4.11 -6.11 9.47
N HIS A 31 -4.27 -5.15 10.37
CA HIS A 31 -5.55 -4.68 10.84
C HIS A 31 -5.73 -3.19 10.53
N GLY A 32 -6.04 -2.89 9.27
CA GLY A 32 -6.38 -1.54 8.83
C GLY A 32 -5.23 -0.76 8.20
N GLY A 33 -4.14 -1.42 7.82
CA GLY A 33 -3.19 -0.85 6.86
C GLY A 33 -3.85 -0.68 5.50
N TYR A 34 -3.51 0.40 4.79
CA TYR A 34 -4.14 0.79 3.54
C TYR A 34 -4.23 -0.36 2.50
N TYR A 35 -3.16 -1.13 2.33
CA TYR A 35 -3.09 -2.25 1.37
C TYR A 35 -3.68 -3.57 1.87
N THR A 36 -4.27 -3.61 3.07
CA THR A 36 -4.78 -4.87 3.67
C THR A 36 -6.27 -5.13 3.44
N ALA A 37 -7.05 -4.10 3.11
CA ALA A 37 -8.52 -4.19 3.12
C ALA A 37 -9.22 -3.75 1.82
N ARG A 38 -8.48 -3.34 0.78
CA ARG A 38 -9.05 -2.83 -0.49
C ARG A 38 -8.19 -3.22 -1.69
N GLU A 39 -8.82 -3.21 -2.87
CA GLU A 39 -8.15 -3.05 -4.15
C GLU A 39 -7.99 -1.54 -4.41
N PRO A 40 -6.85 -0.90 -4.07
CA PRO A 40 -6.70 0.54 -4.22
C PRO A 40 -6.49 0.97 -5.67
N VAL A 41 -6.40 0.01 -6.59
CA VAL A 41 -6.05 0.22 -7.99
C VAL A 41 -7.28 0.08 -8.89
N GLY A 42 -7.47 1.04 -9.81
CA GLY A 42 -8.45 0.95 -10.90
C GLY A 42 -9.64 1.88 -10.70
N ALA A 43 -10.70 1.67 -11.48
CA ALA A 43 -11.85 2.58 -11.54
C ALA A 43 -12.61 2.77 -10.23
N GLN A 44 -12.53 1.79 -9.33
CA GLN A 44 -13.14 1.83 -7.99
C GLN A 44 -12.11 2.05 -6.88
N GLY A 45 -10.84 2.19 -7.25
CA GLY A 45 -9.72 2.43 -6.34
C GLY A 45 -9.40 3.92 -6.22
N ASP A 46 -8.40 4.22 -5.41
CA ASP A 46 -7.97 5.60 -5.18
C ASP A 46 -7.01 6.10 -6.29
N TYR A 47 -6.41 5.18 -7.07
CA TYR A 47 -5.52 5.52 -8.17
C TYR A 47 -5.52 4.48 -9.29
N TYR A 48 -5.06 4.89 -10.46
CA TYR A 48 -4.80 3.99 -11.59
C TYR A 48 -3.32 3.60 -11.67
N THR A 49 -3.06 2.42 -12.21
CA THR A 49 -1.72 1.98 -12.63
C THR A 49 -1.77 1.61 -14.12
N SER A 50 -0.62 1.59 -14.79
CA SER A 50 -0.56 1.26 -16.23
C SER A 50 -1.24 -0.07 -16.60
N PRO A 51 -1.09 -1.17 -15.84
CA PRO A 51 -1.84 -2.40 -16.09
C PRO A 51 -3.37 -2.25 -15.98
N ALA A 52 -3.83 -1.38 -15.08
CA ALA A 52 -5.27 -1.15 -14.86
C ALA A 52 -5.90 -0.19 -15.88
N MET A 53 -5.09 0.54 -16.66
CA MET A 53 -5.58 1.51 -17.66
C MET A 53 -5.97 0.86 -18.99
N HIS A 54 -5.13 -0.03 -19.54
CA HIS A 54 -5.38 -0.66 -20.83
C HIS A 54 -4.55 -1.96 -21.01
N PRO A 55 -5.09 -3.02 -21.65
CA PRO A 55 -4.36 -4.28 -21.89
C PRO A 55 -3.05 -4.14 -22.68
N PHE A 56 -2.88 -3.05 -23.43
CA PHE A 56 -1.67 -2.78 -24.22
C PHE A 56 -0.41 -2.71 -23.37
N PHE A 57 -0.47 -2.26 -22.11
CA PHE A 57 0.71 -2.23 -21.25
C PHE A 57 1.32 -3.63 -21.08
N GLY A 58 0.47 -4.64 -20.83
CA GLY A 58 0.92 -6.03 -20.73
C GLY A 58 1.41 -6.60 -22.06
N ALA A 59 0.72 -6.31 -23.16
CA ALA A 59 1.11 -6.77 -24.51
C ALA A 59 2.46 -6.20 -24.96
N LEU A 60 2.74 -4.94 -24.67
CA LEU A 60 4.04 -4.33 -24.99
C LEU A 60 5.15 -4.87 -24.10
N LEU A 61 4.89 -5.10 -22.81
CA LEU A 61 5.85 -5.75 -21.92
C LEU A 61 6.22 -7.16 -22.40
N SER A 62 5.26 -7.95 -22.91
CA SER A 62 5.58 -9.27 -23.44
C SER A 62 6.51 -9.20 -24.66
N VAL A 63 6.32 -8.23 -25.55
CA VAL A 63 7.23 -8.03 -26.70
C VAL A 63 8.65 -7.66 -26.26
N GLN A 64 8.82 -7.00 -25.11
CA GLN A 64 10.14 -6.61 -24.61
C GLN A 64 10.86 -7.73 -23.85
N LEU A 65 10.12 -8.63 -23.19
CA LEU A 65 10.67 -9.71 -22.38
C LEU A 65 11.05 -10.96 -23.19
N PHE A 66 10.58 -11.07 -24.42
CA PHE A 66 10.84 -12.17 -25.36
C PHE A 66 11.58 -11.67 -26.60
#